data_AF-A0A538GAZ8-F1
#
_entry.id   AF-A0A538GAZ8-F1
#
_cell.length_a   1.000
_cell.length_b   1.000
_cell.length_c   1.000
_cell.angle_alpha   90.00
_cell.angle_beta   90.00
_cell.angle_gamma   90.00
#
_symmetry.space_group_name_H-M   'P 1'
#
loop_
_entity.id
_entity.type
_entity.pdbx_description
1 polymer ?
#
loop_
_entity_poly.entity_id
_entity_poly.type
_entity_poly.pdbx_seq_one_letter_code
_entity_poly.pdbx_strand_id
1 'polypeptide(L)'
;MSAEQNNDPLIRQLREQISDADRTIIEAVNVRLKLVSRLKDYKESRGMSFVDPEREEWMLNYLTRANRGPLSAEGLQEIFSEVLDLTKREVGRGEGKG
;
A
#
# COMPACT_ATOMS: atom_id res chain seq x y z
N MET A 1 12.06 -7.40 24.88
CA MET A 1 11.31 -6.29 25.52
C MET A 1 11.17 -6.63 26.99
N SER A 2 11.38 -5.66 27.89
CA SER A 2 11.30 -5.89 29.34
C SER A 2 9.85 -6.02 29.81
N ALA A 3 9.62 -6.78 30.89
CA ALA A 3 8.29 -6.97 31.48
C ALA A 3 7.63 -5.65 31.90
N GLU A 4 8.44 -4.64 32.25
CA GLU A 4 7.98 -3.29 32.60
C GLU A 4 7.31 -2.57 31.43
N GLN A 5 7.83 -2.70 30.20
CA GLN A 5 7.23 -2.08 29.01
C GLN A 5 5.87 -2.68 28.64
N ASN A 6 5.63 -3.94 29.00
CA ASN A 6 4.35 -4.60 28.72
C ASN A 6 3.24 -4.22 29.71
N ASN A 7 3.61 -3.73 30.90
CA ASN A 7 2.65 -3.34 31.94
C ASN A 7 2.40 -1.83 32.01
N ASP A 8 3.17 -1.01 31.28
CA ASP A 8 2.93 0.43 31.19
C ASP A 8 1.60 0.72 30.45
N PRO A 9 0.64 1.42 31.09
CA PRO A 9 -0.67 1.68 30.49
C PRO A 9 -0.63 2.51 29.20
N LEU A 10 0.27 3.50 29.12
CA LEU A 10 0.38 4.36 27.94
C LEU A 10 0.98 3.59 26.77
N ILE A 11 2.02 2.79 27.01
CA ILE A 11 2.59 1.92 25.98
C ILE A 11 1.53 0.97 25.43
N ARG A 12 0.71 0.35 26.29
CA ARG A 12 -0.36 -0.55 25.85
C ARG A 12 -1.39 0.18 24.98
N GLN A 13 -1.85 1.34 25.41
CA GLN A 13 -2.82 2.15 24.66
C GLN A 13 -2.27 2.57 23.28
N LEU A 14 -1.01 3.00 23.20
CA LEU A 14 -0.40 3.37 21.93
C LEU A 14 -0.27 2.18 20.98
N ARG A 15 0.09 0.99 21.49
CA ARG A 15 0.15 -0.24 20.68
C ARG A 15 -1.21 -0.65 20.13
N GLU A 16 -2.28 -0.46 20.90
CA GLU A 16 -3.66 -0.70 20.43
C GLU A 16 -4.00 0.25 19.27
N GLN A 17 -3.72 1.55 19.41
CA GLN A 17 -3.94 2.53 18.32
C GLN A 17 -3.09 2.24 17.08
N ILE A 18 -1.84 1.80 17.25
CA ILE A 18 -0.98 1.38 16.14
C ILE A 18 -1.58 0.17 15.44
N SER A 19 -2.08 -0.82 16.19
CA SER A 19 -2.69 -2.03 15.62
C SER A 19 -3.94 -1.71 14.78
N ASP A 20 -4.74 -0.72 15.20
CA ASP A 20 -5.91 -0.25 14.45
C ASP A 20 -5.50 0.50 13.17
N ALA A 21 -4.45 1.32 13.24
CA ALA A 21 -3.87 1.96 12.06
C ALA A 21 -3.32 0.94 11.06
N ASP A 22 -2.59 -0.08 11.55
CA ASP A 22 -2.04 -1.16 10.72
C ASP A 22 -3.14 -1.95 10.02
N ARG A 23 -4.26 -2.22 10.71
CA ARG A 23 -5.44 -2.86 10.10
C ARG A 23 -5.99 -2.01 8.95
N THR A 24 -6.10 -0.71 9.15
CA THR A 24 -6.58 0.23 8.13
C THR A 24 -5.65 0.25 6.91
N ILE A 25 -4.33 0.20 7.12
CA ILE A 25 -3.34 0.10 6.03
C ILE A 25 -3.55 -1.18 5.24
N ILE A 26 -3.69 -2.33 5.90
CA ILE A 26 -3.92 -3.63 5.25
C ILE A 26 -5.21 -3.60 4.43
N GLU A 27 -6.30 -3.05 4.97
CA GLU A 27 -7.57 -2.91 4.26
C GLU A 27 -7.44 -2.05 3.00
N ALA A 28 -6.75 -0.91 3.09
CA ALA A 28 -6.50 -0.04 1.94
C ALA A 28 -5.67 -0.73 0.85
N VAL A 29 -4.63 -1.49 1.22
CA VAL A 29 -3.83 -2.28 0.29
C VAL A 29 -4.68 -3.36 -0.39
N ASN A 30 -5.54 -4.06 0.35
CA ASN A 30 -6.45 -5.06 -0.21
C ASN A 30 -7.44 -4.46 -1.22
N VAL A 31 -7.98 -3.27 -0.94
CA VAL A 31 -8.84 -2.54 -1.89
C VAL A 31 -8.05 -2.19 -3.16
N ARG A 32 -6.82 -1.67 -3.00
CA ARG A 32 -5.94 -1.34 -4.13
C ARG A 32 -5.65 -2.55 -5.00
N LEU A 33 -5.33 -3.70 -4.41
CA LEU A 33 -5.08 -4.96 -5.13
C LEU A 33 -6.27 -5.37 -6.00
N LYS A 34 -7.49 -5.34 -5.45
CA LYS A 34 -8.72 -5.65 -6.20
C LYS A 34 -8.93 -4.71 -7.38
N LEU A 35 -8.67 -3.41 -7.20
CA LEU A 35 -8.82 -2.42 -8.28
C LEU A 35 -7.78 -2.61 -9.38
N VAL A 36 -6.52 -2.88 -9.00
CA VAL A 36 -5.42 -3.06 -9.96
C VAL A 36 -5.58 -4.38 -10.73
N SER A 37 -6.01 -5.46 -10.09
CA SER A 37 -6.35 -6.72 -10.77
C SER A 37 -7.44 -6.50 -11.82
N ARG A 38 -8.56 -5.85 -11.46
CA ARG A 38 -9.63 -5.53 -12.44
C ARG A 38 -9.13 -4.66 -13.59
N LEU A 39 -8.23 -3.71 -13.32
CA LEU A 39 -7.63 -2.87 -14.35
C LEU A 39 -6.72 -3.69 -15.29
N LYS A 40 -5.94 -4.62 -14.74
CA LYS A 40 -5.10 -5.54 -15.51
C LYS A 40 -5.96 -6.36 -16.48
N ASP A 41 -6.97 -7.06 -15.96
CA ASP A 41 -7.85 -7.92 -16.75
C ASP A 41 -8.49 -7.12 -17.91
N TYR A 42 -8.95 -5.90 -17.62
CA TYR A 42 -9.51 -5.02 -18.63
C TYR A 42 -8.49 -4.62 -19.72
N LYS A 43 -7.28 -4.22 -19.32
CA LYS A 43 -6.21 -3.86 -20.26
C LYS A 43 -5.82 -5.03 -21.15
N GLU A 44 -5.66 -6.21 -20.57
CA GLU A 44 -5.30 -7.44 -21.28
C GLU A 44 -6.39 -7.88 -22.26
N SER A 45 -7.67 -7.78 -21.87
CA SER A 45 -8.80 -8.05 -22.77
C SER A 45 -8.84 -7.15 -24.02
N ARG A 46 -8.08 -6.05 -24.02
CA ARG A 46 -7.96 -5.07 -25.10
C ARG A 46 -6.57 -5.08 -25.76
N GLY A 47 -5.68 -6.00 -25.38
CA GLY A 47 -4.30 -6.04 -25.88
C GLY A 47 -3.44 -4.86 -25.44
N MET A 48 -3.79 -4.18 -24.34
CA MET A 48 -3.04 -3.05 -23.80
C MET A 48 -2.01 -3.50 -22.75
N SER A 49 -0.87 -2.80 -22.69
CA SER A 49 0.14 -3.03 -21.64
C SER A 49 -0.40 -2.70 -20.26
N PHE A 50 -0.23 -3.64 -19.31
CA PHE A 50 -0.58 -3.44 -17.91
C PHE A 50 0.27 -2.34 -17.26
N VAL A 51 1.58 -2.41 -17.44
CA VAL A 51 2.56 -1.47 -16.86
C VAL A 51 2.55 -0.15 -17.63
N ASP A 52 2.55 0.96 -16.87
CA ASP A 52 2.46 2.33 -17.37
C ASP A 52 3.32 3.25 -16.47
N PRO A 53 4.60 3.49 -16.83
CA PRO A 53 5.53 4.26 -16.00
C PRO A 53 5.09 5.71 -15.78
N GLU A 54 4.53 6.36 -16.81
CA GLU A 54 4.04 7.74 -16.70
C GLU A 54 2.89 7.84 -15.68
N ARG A 55 2.01 6.83 -15.66
CA ARG A 55 0.94 6.76 -14.66
C ARG A 55 1.48 6.54 -13.25
N GLU A 56 2.52 5.72 -13.09
CA GLU A 56 3.17 5.48 -11.79
C GLU A 56 3.84 6.76 -11.26
N GLU A 57 4.58 7.47 -12.11
CA GLU A 57 5.22 8.75 -11.75
C GLU A 57 4.18 9.83 -11.38
N TRP A 58 3.11 9.96 -12.17
CA TRP A 58 2.02 10.88 -11.86
C TRP A 58 1.40 10.59 -10.49
N MET A 59 1.21 9.31 -10.16
CA MET A 59 0.62 8.89 -8.87
C MET A 59 1.50 9.31 -7.71
N LEU A 60 2.79 9.05 -7.78
CA LEU A 60 3.74 9.44 -6.74
C LEU A 60 3.72 10.95 -6.52
N ASN A 61 3.81 11.73 -7.60
CA ASN A 61 3.73 13.19 -7.54
C ASN A 61 2.41 13.70 -6.94
N TYR A 62 1.29 13.08 -7.32
CA TYR A 62 -0.04 13.42 -6.78
C TYR A 62 -0.11 13.15 -5.27
N LEU A 63 0.34 11.98 -4.83
CA LEU A 63 0.31 11.59 -3.42
C LEU A 63 1.26 12.44 -2.57
N THR A 64 2.45 12.75 -3.07
CA THR A 64 3.40 13.68 -2.41
C THR A 64 2.75 15.03 -2.16
N ARG A 65 2.01 15.58 -3.14
CA ARG A 65 1.29 16.87 -2.98
C ARG A 65 0.07 16.78 -2.07
N ALA A 66 -0.57 15.61 -2.02
CA ALA A 66 -1.76 15.38 -1.19
C ALA A 66 -1.42 15.11 0.29
N ASN A 67 -0.18 14.75 0.59
CA ASN A 67 0.27 14.47 1.95
C ASN A 67 0.27 15.73 2.82
N ARG A 68 -0.62 15.75 3.83
CA ARG A 68 -0.72 16.80 4.85
C ARG A 68 -0.26 16.32 6.24
N GLY A 69 0.25 15.09 6.31
CA GLY A 69 0.71 14.46 7.53
C GLY A 69 2.21 14.65 7.77
N PRO A 70 2.75 14.05 8.83
CA PRO A 70 4.16 14.18 9.20
C PRO A 70 5.12 13.34 8.34
N LEU A 71 4.60 12.55 7.40
CA LEU A 71 5.42 11.73 6.49
C LEU A 71 6.23 12.65 5.55
N SER A 72 7.53 12.41 5.41
CA SER A 72 8.35 13.19 4.47
C SER A 72 8.05 12.83 3.01
N ALA A 73 8.47 13.68 2.08
CA ALA A 73 8.32 13.41 0.65
C ALA A 73 9.09 12.14 0.24
N GLU A 74 10.31 11.97 0.78
CA GLU A 74 11.16 10.81 0.54
C GLU A 74 10.52 9.53 1.09
N GLY A 75 10.00 9.59 2.33
CA GLY A 75 9.33 8.44 2.95
C GLY A 75 8.04 8.05 2.21
N LEU A 76 7.30 9.02 1.69
CA LEU A 76 6.14 8.75 0.83
C LEU A 76 6.55 8.05 -0.47
N GLN A 77 7.61 8.56 -1.11
CA GLN A 77 8.11 7.96 -2.34
C GLN A 77 8.59 6.52 -2.11
N GLU A 78 9.29 6.26 -1.00
CA GLU A 78 9.76 4.93 -0.61
C GLU A 78 8.58 3.97 -0.42
N ILE A 79 7.63 4.31 0.46
CA ILE A 79 6.52 3.40 0.77
C ILE A 79 5.61 3.14 -0.43
N PHE A 80 5.33 4.16 -1.26
CA PHE A 80 4.44 3.96 -2.41
C PHE A 80 5.11 3.25 -3.57
N SER A 81 6.44 3.34 -3.71
CA SER A 81 7.19 2.51 -4.67
C SER A 81 7.09 1.03 -4.27
N GLU A 82 7.26 0.72 -2.98
CA GLU A 82 7.10 -0.65 -2.48
C GLU A 82 5.65 -1.16 -2.60
N VAL A 83 4.65 -0.33 -2.32
CA VAL A 83 3.23 -0.68 -2.53
C VAL A 83 2.94 -0.97 -4.00
N LEU A 84 3.50 -0.18 -4.92
CA LEU A 84 3.37 -0.39 -6.37
C LEU A 84 3.95 -1.74 -6.78
N ASP A 85 5.19 -2.01 -6.38
CA ASP A 85 5.90 -3.22 -6.75
C ASP A 85 5.28 -4.47 -6.12
N LEU A 86 4.88 -4.40 -4.84
CA LEU A 86 4.14 -5.46 -4.18
C LEU A 86 2.83 -5.76 -4.92
N THR A 87 2.08 -4.72 -5.28
CA THR A 87 0.80 -4.91 -5.98
C THR A 87 1.00 -5.59 -7.33
N LYS A 88 2.01 -5.17 -8.11
CA LYS A 88 2.35 -5.81 -9.39
C LYS A 88 2.65 -7.30 -9.21
N ARG A 89 3.43 -7.66 -8.17
CA ARG A 89 3.74 -9.06 -7.83
C ARG A 89 2.51 -9.85 -7.40
N GLU A 90 1.68 -9.31 -6.50
CA GLU A 90 0.49 -10.00 -5.98
C GLU A 90 -0.57 -10.25 -7.04
N VAL A 91 -0.80 -9.26 -7.93
CA VAL A 91 -1.74 -9.44 -9.05
C VAL A 91 -1.25 -10.52 -10.01
N GLY A 92 0.06 -10.64 -10.24
CA GLY A 92 0.63 -11.75 -11.02
C GLY A 92 0.55 -13.12 -10.33
N ARG A 93 0.55 -13.18 -8.98
CA ARG A 93 0.42 -14.44 -8.22
C ARG A 93 -0.98 -15.05 -8.32
N GLY A 94 -2.01 -14.24 -8.47
CA GLY A 94 -3.40 -14.69 -8.60
C GLY A 94 -3.66 -15.58 -9.82
N GLU A 95 -2.80 -15.51 -10.84
CA GLU A 95 -2.93 -16.26 -12.10
C GLU A 95 -2.56 -17.75 -11.98
N GLY A 96 -1.98 -18.16 -10.85
CA GLY A 96 -1.62 -19.56 -10.56
C GLY A 96 -2.69 -20.35 -9.79
N LYS A 97 -3.85 -19.75 -9.49
CA LYS A 97 -4.98 -20.42 -8.83
C LYS A 97 -6.18 -20.48 -9.79
N GLY A 98 -6.02 -21.28 -10.83
CA GLY A 98 -7.14 -21.84 -11.60
C GLY A 98 -7.77 -23.01 -10.87
#